data_AF-A0A8T0DN57-F1
#
_entry.id   AF-A0A8T0DN57-F1
#
_cell.length_a   1.000
_cell.length_b   1.000
_cell.length_c   1.000
_cell.angle_alpha   90.00
_cell.angle_beta   90.00
_cell.angle_gamma   90.00
#
_symmetry.space_group_name_H-M   'P 1'
#
loop_
_entity.id
_entity.type
_entity.pdbx_description
1 polymer ?
#
loop_
_entity_poly.entity_id
_entity_poly.type
_entity_poly.pdbx_seq_one_letter_code
_entity_poly.pdbx_strand_id
1 'polypeptide(L)'
;MSSKQISQRFFDETVHDNMELLELSVDEAIDETFQSFTMEGVDLSNIVKDMVKYTKGHPCELALKRLCYLLECNSVNYAELLDCIQELKKLCAVDLAHRKLLSSLGALDFLGPAISKCTAANEEHCLVQLLSFMEAVTDEQPEILQSSSGEKLLKGEPLPLFINFMLYSCFRQFPTFKHSASL
;
A
#
# COMPACT_ATOMS: atom_id res chain seq x y z
N MET A 1 -14.55 -19.74 -11.42
CA MET A 1 -14.80 -20.55 -10.20
C MET A 1 -14.19 -19.78 -9.04
N SER A 2 -14.91 -19.63 -7.93
CA SER A 2 -14.37 -18.95 -6.74
C SER A 2 -13.27 -19.82 -6.15
N SER A 3 -12.03 -19.34 -6.17
CA SER A 3 -10.95 -19.98 -5.41
C SER A 3 -11.24 -19.87 -3.91
N LYS A 4 -10.81 -20.85 -3.11
CA LYS A 4 -10.91 -20.79 -1.65
C LYS A 4 -9.93 -19.72 -1.16
N GLN A 5 -10.37 -18.78 -0.34
CA GLN A 5 -9.51 -17.75 0.25
C GLN A 5 -9.39 -17.96 1.75
N ILE A 6 -8.24 -17.57 2.31
CA ILE A 6 -7.95 -17.62 3.74
C ILE A 6 -7.54 -16.24 4.24
N SER A 7 -7.55 -16.05 5.56
CA SER A 7 -7.05 -14.83 6.19
C SER A 7 -5.54 -14.91 6.42
N GLN A 8 -4.88 -13.75 6.51
CA GLN A 8 -3.47 -13.65 6.90
C GLN A 8 -3.21 -14.37 8.22
N ARG A 9 -4.06 -14.12 9.23
CA ARG A 9 -3.97 -14.76 10.54
C ARG A 9 -3.96 -16.29 10.46
N PHE A 10 -4.83 -16.87 9.63
CA PHE A 10 -4.91 -18.33 9.49
C PHE A 10 -3.65 -18.89 8.82
N PHE A 11 -3.12 -18.19 7.82
CA PHE A 11 -1.83 -18.54 7.23
C PHE A 11 -0.70 -18.50 8.26
N ASP A 12 -0.60 -17.40 9.02
CA ASP A 12 0.44 -17.21 10.05
C ASP A 12 0.35 -18.27 11.17
N GLU A 13 -0.85 -18.57 11.65
CA GLU A 13 -1.10 -19.65 12.63
C GLU A 13 -0.65 -21.00 12.08
N THR A 14 -0.94 -21.31 10.80
CA THR A 14 -0.51 -22.57 10.17
C THR A 14 1.02 -22.64 10.03
N VAL A 15 1.68 -21.52 9.72
CA VAL A 15 3.16 -21.48 9.68
C VAL A 15 3.74 -21.75 11.07
N HIS A 16 3.18 -21.13 12.12
CA HIS A 16 3.61 -21.39 13.50
C HIS A 16 3.41 -22.85 13.91
N ASP A 17 2.25 -23.43 13.60
CA ASP A 17 1.97 -24.84 13.87
C ASP A 17 2.98 -25.74 13.14
N ASN A 18 3.34 -25.43 11.89
CA ASN A 18 4.35 -26.18 11.14
C ASN A 18 5.76 -26.03 11.73
N MET A 19 6.13 -24.86 12.26
CA MET A 19 7.40 -24.69 12.98
C MET A 19 7.46 -25.56 14.24
N GLU A 20 6.36 -25.63 15.01
CA GLU A 20 6.32 -26.36 16.28
C GLU A 20 6.15 -27.87 16.09
N LEU A 21 5.25 -28.29 15.21
CA LEU A 21 4.88 -29.70 15.03
C LEU A 21 5.83 -30.46 14.11
N LEU A 22 6.44 -29.78 13.13
CA LEU A 22 7.36 -30.39 12.16
C LEU A 22 8.83 -30.00 12.44
N GLU A 23 9.08 -29.21 13.48
CA GLU A 23 10.41 -28.72 13.88
C GLU A 23 11.16 -27.98 12.74
N LEU A 24 10.40 -27.30 11.87
CA LEU A 24 10.92 -26.59 10.71
C LEU A 24 11.46 -25.21 11.08
N SER A 25 12.48 -24.75 10.35
CA SER A 25 12.86 -23.34 10.37
C SER A 25 11.71 -22.47 9.83
N VAL A 26 11.74 -21.16 10.11
CA VAL A 26 10.69 -20.23 9.65
C VAL A 26 10.54 -20.25 8.12
N ASP A 27 11.65 -20.30 7.39
CA ASP A 27 11.62 -20.34 5.92
C ASP A 27 11.02 -21.66 5.41
N GLU A 28 11.43 -22.79 5.99
CA GLU A 28 10.87 -24.11 5.64
C GLU A 28 9.39 -24.23 5.99
N ALA A 29 8.96 -23.69 7.12
CA ALA A 29 7.57 -23.70 7.54
C ALA A 29 6.68 -22.83 6.64
N ILE A 30 7.18 -21.67 6.18
CA ILE A 30 6.48 -20.84 5.18
C ILE A 30 6.33 -21.61 3.87
N ASP A 31 7.41 -22.25 3.39
CA ASP A 31 7.40 -23.00 2.14
C ASP A 31 6.44 -24.20 2.21
N GLU A 32 6.46 -24.96 3.30
CA GLU A 32 5.54 -26.09 3.53
C GLU A 32 4.08 -25.63 3.55
N THR A 33 3.80 -24.54 4.27
CA THR A 33 2.44 -23.96 4.37
C THR A 33 1.96 -23.44 3.01
N PHE A 34 2.83 -22.75 2.27
CA PHE A 34 2.54 -22.26 0.93
C PHE A 34 2.22 -23.41 -0.04
N GLN A 35 3.03 -24.47 -0.02
CA GLN A 35 2.83 -25.64 -0.88
C GLN A 35 1.53 -26.37 -0.56
N SER A 36 1.26 -26.61 0.73
CA SER A 36 0.04 -27.27 1.20
C SER A 36 -1.23 -26.54 0.75
N PHE A 37 -1.31 -25.22 0.99
CA PHE A 37 -2.45 -24.42 0.56
C PHE A 37 -2.60 -24.34 -0.97
N THR A 38 -1.47 -24.29 -1.68
CA THR A 38 -1.50 -24.31 -3.16
C THR A 38 -2.05 -25.64 -3.68
N MET A 39 -1.69 -26.78 -3.07
CA MET A 39 -2.25 -28.10 -3.43
C MET A 39 -3.76 -28.21 -3.14
N GLU A 40 -4.23 -27.54 -2.08
CA GLU A 40 -5.68 -27.42 -1.78
C GLU A 40 -6.43 -26.48 -2.72
N GLY A 41 -5.73 -25.78 -3.62
CA GLY A 41 -6.34 -24.78 -4.50
C GLY A 41 -6.79 -23.53 -3.76
N VAL A 42 -6.10 -23.16 -2.67
CA VAL A 42 -6.31 -21.89 -1.97
C VAL A 42 -5.63 -20.76 -2.75
N ASP A 43 -6.33 -19.65 -2.94
CA ASP A 43 -5.77 -18.41 -3.48
C ASP A 43 -5.02 -17.64 -2.39
N LEU A 44 -3.71 -17.54 -2.55
CA LEU A 44 -2.78 -16.84 -1.66
C LEU A 44 -2.31 -15.49 -2.21
N SER A 45 -2.93 -14.96 -3.28
CA SER A 45 -2.55 -13.68 -3.90
C SER A 45 -2.63 -12.48 -2.94
N ASN A 46 -3.42 -12.60 -1.88
CA ASN A 46 -3.64 -11.56 -0.87
C ASN A 46 -2.87 -11.80 0.44
N ILE A 47 -2.03 -12.82 0.49
CA ILE A 47 -1.31 -13.24 1.70
C ILE A 47 0.15 -12.79 1.63
N VAL A 48 0.57 -12.03 2.63
CA VAL A 48 1.96 -11.62 2.87
C VAL A 48 2.68 -12.79 3.55
N LYS A 49 3.39 -13.59 2.76
CA LYS A 49 3.85 -14.93 3.15
C LYS A 49 4.95 -14.90 4.23
N ASP A 50 5.72 -13.83 4.26
CA ASP A 50 6.86 -13.65 5.19
C ASP A 50 6.49 -12.81 6.42
N MET A 51 5.20 -12.52 6.63
CA MET A 51 4.73 -11.70 7.76
C MET A 51 5.28 -12.18 9.11
N VAL A 52 5.30 -13.50 9.34
CA VAL A 52 5.80 -14.14 10.56
C VAL A 52 7.29 -13.88 10.85
N LYS A 53 8.08 -13.48 9.84
CA LYS A 53 9.51 -13.16 10.02
C LYS A 53 9.72 -11.86 10.80
N TYR A 54 8.71 -10.98 10.86
CA TYR A 54 8.86 -9.62 11.35
C TYR A 54 8.25 -9.43 12.74
N THR A 55 9.05 -9.64 13.79
CA THR A 55 8.61 -9.46 15.19
C THR A 55 8.51 -8.01 15.64
N LYS A 56 9.15 -7.07 14.91
CA LYS A 56 9.19 -5.64 15.24
C LYS A 56 8.32 -4.78 14.32
N GLY A 57 7.49 -5.40 13.49
CA GLY A 57 6.68 -4.75 12.47
C GLY A 57 7.20 -5.03 11.07
N HIS A 58 6.26 -5.25 10.14
CA HIS A 58 6.55 -5.51 8.73
C HIS A 58 7.19 -4.28 8.07
N PRO A 59 8.08 -4.42 7.07
CA PRO A 59 8.65 -3.29 6.34
C PRO A 59 7.62 -2.25 5.85
N CYS A 60 6.46 -2.70 5.38
CA CYS A 60 5.33 -1.82 5.04
C CYS A 60 4.85 -0.94 6.20
N GLU A 61 4.71 -1.51 7.39
CA GLU A 61 4.28 -0.78 8.59
C GLU A 61 5.36 0.21 9.04
N LEU A 62 6.63 -0.22 9.03
CA LEU A 62 7.75 0.63 9.42
C LEU A 62 7.92 1.82 8.47
N ALA A 63 7.83 1.59 7.17
CA ALA A 63 7.92 2.64 6.16
C ALA A 63 6.76 3.64 6.27
N LEU A 64 5.52 3.20 6.51
CA LEU A 64 4.39 4.09 6.73
C LEU A 64 4.50 4.89 8.04
N LYS A 65 4.96 4.27 9.13
CA LYS A 65 5.24 4.99 10.39
C LYS A 65 6.30 6.07 10.19
N ARG A 66 7.36 5.77 9.41
CA ARG A 66 8.39 6.75 9.05
C ARG A 66 7.79 7.90 8.22
N LEU A 67 6.95 7.61 7.23
CA LEU A 67 6.25 8.63 6.46
C LEU A 67 5.41 9.53 7.38
N CYS A 68 4.63 8.95 8.29
CA CYS A 68 3.83 9.69 9.26
C CYS A 68 4.70 10.65 10.09
N TYR A 69 5.80 10.14 10.67
CA TYR A 69 6.74 10.93 11.46
C TYR A 69 7.33 12.12 10.68
N LEU A 70 7.75 11.89 9.43
CA LEU A 70 8.27 12.95 8.56
C LEU A 70 7.22 14.03 8.27
N LEU A 71 5.96 13.63 8.13
CA LEU A 71 4.84 14.54 7.90
C LEU A 71 4.36 15.24 9.19
N GLU A 72 4.66 14.75 10.37
CA GLU A 72 4.33 15.42 11.64
C GLU A 72 5.37 16.47 12.05
N CYS A 73 6.59 16.40 11.50
CA CYS A 73 7.65 17.37 11.76
C CYS A 73 7.28 18.79 11.31
N ASN A 74 7.68 19.79 12.10
CA ASN A 74 7.48 21.22 11.82
C ASN A 74 8.13 21.64 10.49
N SER A 75 9.33 21.12 10.24
CA SER A 75 10.06 21.25 8.98
C SER A 75 10.21 19.87 8.35
N VAL A 76 9.63 19.68 7.17
CA VAL A 76 9.77 18.43 6.43
C VAL A 76 11.16 18.35 5.82
N ASN A 77 11.87 17.26 6.08
CA ASN A 77 13.08 16.93 5.33
C ASN A 77 12.67 16.24 4.01
N TYR A 78 12.67 16.99 2.91
CA TYR A 78 12.22 16.49 1.61
C TYR A 78 13.11 15.39 1.02
N ALA A 79 14.40 15.36 1.36
CA ALA A 79 15.29 14.27 0.95
C ALA A 79 14.88 12.95 1.64
N GLU A 80 14.64 12.98 2.95
CA GLU A 80 14.19 11.80 3.69
C GLU A 80 12.76 11.37 3.29
N LEU A 81 11.89 12.34 2.98
CA LEU A 81 10.56 12.06 2.45
C LEU A 81 10.66 11.32 1.12
N LEU A 82 11.52 11.78 0.21
CA LEU A 82 11.74 11.15 -1.08
C LEU A 82 12.24 9.71 -0.94
N ASP A 83 13.22 9.48 -0.07
CA ASP A 83 13.75 8.15 0.21
C ASP A 83 12.66 7.22 0.76
N CYS A 84 11.82 7.73 1.67
CA CYS A 84 10.71 6.98 2.25
C CYS A 84 9.65 6.62 1.18
N ILE A 85 9.32 7.55 0.27
CA ILE A 85 8.39 7.28 -0.84
C ILE A 85 8.97 6.22 -1.79
N GLN A 86 10.27 6.27 -2.09
CA GLN A 86 10.92 5.26 -2.93
C GLN A 86 10.92 3.87 -2.28
N GLU A 87 11.13 3.80 -0.96
CA GLU A 87 11.02 2.56 -0.19
C GLU A 87 9.61 1.97 -0.25
N LEU A 88 8.59 2.79 -0.01
CA LEU A 88 7.18 2.39 -0.13
C LEU A 88 6.84 1.88 -1.54
N LYS A 89 7.34 2.53 -2.60
CA LYS A 89 7.17 2.07 -3.98
C LYS A 89 7.82 0.71 -4.23
N LYS A 90 9.01 0.46 -3.67
CA LYS A 90 9.66 -0.87 -3.78
C LYS A 90 8.81 -1.94 -3.11
N LEU A 91 8.17 -1.63 -1.99
CA LEU A 91 7.25 -2.55 -1.30
C LEU A 91 5.99 -2.82 -2.12
N CYS A 92 5.40 -1.80 -2.76
CA CYS A 92 4.29 -1.99 -3.71
C CYS A 92 4.66 -2.91 -4.89
N ALA A 93 5.93 -2.90 -5.32
CA ALA A 93 6.40 -3.68 -6.45
C ALA A 93 6.68 -5.16 -6.12
N VAL A 94 6.57 -5.57 -4.85
CA VAL A 94 6.81 -6.98 -4.45
C VAL A 94 5.69 -7.87 -4.98
N ASP A 95 4.45 -7.63 -4.55
CA ASP A 95 3.26 -8.32 -5.06
C ASP A 95 1.96 -7.59 -4.67
N LEU A 96 0.82 -8.18 -5.06
CA LEU A 96 -0.52 -7.67 -4.71
C LEU A 96 -0.75 -7.64 -3.19
N ALA A 97 -0.25 -8.63 -2.44
CA ALA A 97 -0.45 -8.71 -0.99
C ALA A 97 0.22 -7.54 -0.27
N HIS A 98 1.41 -7.11 -0.71
CA HIS A 98 2.09 -5.94 -0.16
C HIS A 98 1.33 -4.64 -0.43
N ARG A 99 0.75 -4.49 -1.63
CA ARG A 99 -0.12 -3.36 -1.98
C ARG A 99 -1.36 -3.31 -1.08
N LYS A 100 -2.03 -4.46 -0.90
CA LYS A 100 -3.19 -4.58 -0.01
C LYS A 100 -2.84 -4.29 1.44
N LEU A 101 -1.68 -4.77 1.91
CA LEU A 101 -1.20 -4.47 3.25
C LEU A 101 -1.01 -2.97 3.44
N LEU A 102 -0.30 -2.29 2.52
CA LEU A 102 -0.12 -0.84 2.58
C LEU A 102 -1.47 -0.09 2.55
N SER A 103 -2.40 -0.49 1.69
CA SER A 103 -3.74 0.09 1.67
C SER A 103 -4.47 -0.11 3.00
N SER A 104 -4.40 -1.31 3.60
CA SER A 104 -5.07 -1.62 4.87
C SER A 104 -4.47 -0.86 6.05
N LEU A 105 -3.20 -0.47 5.95
CA LEU A 105 -2.48 0.38 6.91
C LEU A 105 -2.76 1.88 6.71
N GLY A 106 -3.65 2.25 5.78
CA GLY A 106 -4.05 3.64 5.56
C GLY A 106 -3.09 4.44 4.68
N ALA A 107 -2.34 3.80 3.77
CA ALA A 107 -1.38 4.50 2.90
C ALA A 107 -1.96 5.74 2.18
N LEU A 108 -3.22 5.70 1.76
CA LEU A 108 -3.88 6.84 1.09
C LEU A 108 -4.15 8.04 2.02
N ASP A 109 -4.34 7.81 3.32
CA ASP A 109 -4.63 8.88 4.29
C ASP A 109 -3.45 9.86 4.41
N PHE A 110 -2.22 9.40 4.14
CA PHE A 110 -1.00 10.21 4.23
C PHE A 110 -0.73 11.04 2.98
N LEU A 111 -1.32 10.67 1.83
CA LEU A 111 -1.05 11.34 0.55
C LEU A 111 -1.54 12.79 0.56
N GLY A 112 -2.73 13.07 1.11
CA GLY A 112 -3.29 14.42 1.17
C GLY A 112 -2.37 15.41 1.92
N PRO A 113 -2.01 15.13 3.19
CA PRO A 113 -1.05 15.93 3.94
C PRO A 113 0.31 16.06 3.23
N ALA A 114 0.85 14.98 2.68
CA ALA A 114 2.14 15.00 1.97
C ALA A 114 2.11 15.90 0.74
N ILE A 115 1.06 15.79 -0.09
CA ILE A 115 0.87 16.61 -1.29
C ILE A 115 0.71 18.08 -0.90
N SER A 116 -0.07 18.39 0.14
CA SER A 116 -0.25 19.76 0.63
C SER A 116 1.08 20.39 1.06
N LYS A 117 1.87 19.67 1.87
CA LYS A 117 3.19 20.16 2.32
C LYS A 117 4.18 20.36 1.15
N CYS A 118 4.28 19.39 0.25
CA CYS A 118 5.17 19.50 -0.90
C CYS A 118 4.74 20.63 -1.86
N THR A 119 3.43 20.84 -2.02
CA THR A 119 2.88 21.96 -2.80
C THR A 119 3.26 23.31 -2.18
N ALA A 120 3.05 23.46 -0.87
CA ALA A 120 3.36 24.70 -0.15
C ALA A 120 4.86 25.05 -0.20
N ALA A 121 5.73 24.06 -0.28
CA ALA A 121 7.18 24.24 -0.40
C ALA A 121 7.72 24.25 -1.83
N ASN A 122 6.87 24.11 -2.85
CA ASN A 122 7.25 24.02 -4.26
C ASN A 122 8.21 22.85 -4.58
N GLU A 123 8.01 21.71 -3.91
CA GLU A 123 8.81 20.49 -4.05
C GLU A 123 8.22 19.57 -5.13
N GLU A 124 8.33 20.00 -6.39
CA GLU A 124 7.72 19.34 -7.55
C GLU A 124 8.18 17.88 -7.70
N HIS A 125 9.44 17.58 -7.43
CA HIS A 125 9.95 16.20 -7.53
C HIS A 125 9.28 15.27 -6.52
N CYS A 126 9.09 15.74 -5.28
CA CYS A 126 8.38 14.99 -4.25
C CYS A 126 6.91 14.77 -4.64
N LEU A 127 6.26 15.78 -5.23
CA LEU A 127 4.89 15.65 -5.73
C LEU A 127 4.76 14.56 -6.80
N VAL A 128 5.68 14.52 -7.77
CA VAL A 128 5.68 13.47 -8.80
C VAL A 128 5.88 12.08 -8.18
N GLN A 129 6.77 11.95 -7.19
CA GLN A 129 6.95 10.65 -6.53
C GLN A 129 5.75 10.24 -5.67
N LEU A 130 5.07 11.17 -5.01
CA LEU A 130 3.84 10.88 -4.27
C LEU A 130 2.72 10.38 -5.18
N LEU A 131 2.55 10.99 -6.35
CA LEU A 131 1.56 10.55 -7.33
C LEU A 131 1.92 9.17 -7.90
N SER A 132 3.20 8.93 -8.18
CA SER A 132 3.67 7.62 -8.63
C SER A 132 3.53 6.55 -7.54
N PHE A 133 3.64 6.92 -6.26
CA PHE A 133 3.34 6.01 -5.15
C PHE A 133 1.84 5.72 -5.06
N MET A 134 0.99 6.73 -5.22
CA MET A 134 -0.46 6.55 -5.30
C MET A 134 -0.86 5.60 -6.44
N GLU A 135 -0.28 5.77 -7.63
CA GLU A 135 -0.43 4.83 -8.74
C GLU A 135 -0.02 3.41 -8.31
N ALA A 136 1.18 3.25 -7.76
CA ALA A 136 1.70 1.94 -7.36
C ALA A 136 0.85 1.22 -6.31
N VAL A 137 0.26 1.94 -5.34
CA VAL A 137 -0.60 1.33 -4.31
C VAL A 137 -2.01 1.02 -4.82
N THR A 138 -2.49 1.75 -5.83
CA THR A 138 -3.83 1.56 -6.42
C THR A 138 -3.85 0.55 -7.56
N ASP A 139 -2.68 0.23 -8.12
CA ASP A 139 -2.55 -0.76 -9.18
C ASP A 139 -3.09 -2.13 -8.75
N GLU A 140 -3.89 -2.74 -9.61
CA GLU A 140 -4.68 -3.96 -9.36
C GLU A 140 -5.69 -3.91 -8.19
N GLN A 141 -5.95 -2.75 -7.60
CA GLN A 141 -6.95 -2.56 -6.54
C GLN A 141 -7.62 -1.17 -6.58
N PRO A 142 -8.27 -0.81 -7.71
CA PRO A 142 -8.86 0.52 -7.90
C PRO A 142 -10.02 0.85 -6.96
N GLU A 143 -10.62 -0.15 -6.32
CA GLU A 143 -11.67 0.02 -5.31
C GLU A 143 -11.21 0.86 -4.11
N ILE A 144 -9.91 0.89 -3.81
CA ILE A 144 -9.40 1.69 -2.70
C ILE A 144 -9.59 3.19 -2.93
N LEU A 145 -9.71 3.63 -4.19
CA LEU A 145 -10.01 5.04 -4.54
C LEU A 145 -11.48 5.39 -4.30
N GLN A 146 -12.36 4.39 -4.19
CA GLN A 146 -13.77 4.55 -3.83
C GLN A 146 -13.99 4.43 -2.31
N SER A 147 -12.92 4.16 -1.54
CA SER A 147 -12.98 4.19 -0.08
C SER A 147 -13.13 5.62 0.44
N SER A 148 -13.49 5.77 1.72
CA SER A 148 -13.56 7.08 2.37
C SER A 148 -12.23 7.85 2.31
N SER A 149 -11.09 7.15 2.39
CA SER A 149 -9.75 7.73 2.23
C SER A 149 -9.49 8.20 0.80
N GLY A 150 -9.83 7.37 -0.19
CA GLY A 150 -9.73 7.71 -1.61
C GLY A 150 -10.60 8.91 -1.98
N GLU A 151 -11.86 8.94 -1.53
CA GLU A 151 -12.75 10.07 -1.76
C GLU A 151 -12.23 11.37 -1.13
N LYS A 152 -11.71 11.33 0.09
CA LYS A 152 -11.12 12.51 0.74
C LYS A 152 -9.90 13.02 -0.02
N LEU A 153 -9.05 12.12 -0.50
CA LEU A 153 -7.88 12.47 -1.30
C LEU A 153 -8.28 13.16 -2.60
N LEU A 154 -9.32 12.66 -3.27
CA LEU A 154 -9.79 13.18 -4.57
C LEU A 154 -10.65 14.43 -4.47
N LYS A 155 -11.37 14.60 -3.35
CA LYS A 155 -12.17 15.80 -3.05
C LYS A 155 -11.40 16.87 -2.29
N GLY A 156 -10.16 16.59 -1.89
CA GLY A 156 -9.30 17.50 -1.13
C GLY A 156 -9.01 18.80 -1.88
N GLU A 157 -8.61 19.83 -1.12
CA GLU A 157 -8.22 21.20 -1.52
C GLU A 157 -7.58 21.29 -2.92
N PRO A 158 -7.77 22.41 -3.66
CA PRO A 158 -7.39 22.53 -5.06
C PRO A 158 -5.92 22.17 -5.27
N LEU A 159 -5.71 20.94 -5.73
CA LEU A 159 -4.41 20.50 -6.19
C LEU A 159 -4.01 21.45 -7.34
N PRO A 160 -2.74 21.90 -7.41
CA PRO A 160 -2.25 22.66 -8.54
C PRO A 160 -2.75 22.06 -9.84
N LEU A 161 -3.25 22.88 -10.78
CA LEU A 161 -3.88 22.45 -12.04
C LEU A 161 -3.10 21.33 -12.77
N PHE A 162 -1.78 21.31 -12.62
CA PHE A 162 -0.88 20.27 -13.15
C PHE A 162 -1.13 18.87 -12.54
N ILE A 163 -1.35 18.78 -11.23
CA ILE A 163 -1.67 17.53 -10.54
C ILE A 163 -3.08 17.06 -10.92
N ASN A 164 -4.02 18.00 -11.07
CA ASN A 164 -5.38 17.68 -11.52
C ASN A 164 -5.36 17.01 -12.91
N PHE A 165 -4.49 17.47 -13.81
CA PHE A 165 -4.30 16.86 -15.13
C PHE A 165 -3.64 15.46 -15.06
N MET A 166 -2.60 15.30 -14.23
CA MET A 166 -1.91 14.00 -14.02
C MET A 166 -2.83 12.94 -13.41
N LEU A 167 -3.63 13.33 -12.42
CA LEU A 167 -4.70 12.52 -11.86
C LEU A 167 -5.70 12.19 -12.98
N TYR A 168 -6.21 13.18 -13.73
CA TYR A 168 -7.14 12.94 -14.83
C TYR A 168 -6.64 11.91 -15.87
N SER A 169 -5.35 11.95 -16.22
CA SER A 169 -4.73 10.99 -17.14
C SER A 169 -4.57 9.59 -16.55
N CYS A 170 -4.24 9.45 -15.26
CA CYS A 170 -4.22 8.16 -14.58
C CYS A 170 -5.64 7.59 -14.43
N PHE A 171 -6.62 8.45 -14.13
CA PHE A 171 -8.02 8.08 -13.91
C PHE A 171 -8.79 7.75 -15.18
N ARG A 172 -8.32 8.16 -16.37
CA ARG A 172 -8.96 7.82 -17.66
C ARG A 172 -8.92 6.31 -17.97
N GLN A 173 -8.10 5.54 -17.27
CA GLN A 173 -8.07 4.08 -17.35
C GLN A 173 -9.13 3.39 -16.47
N PHE A 174 -9.85 4.13 -15.60
CA PHE A 174 -10.87 3.59 -14.70
C PHE A 174 -12.27 4.15 -15.04
N PRO A 175 -13.18 3.36 -15.64
CA PRO A 175 -14.42 3.85 -16.24
C PRO A 175 -15.54 4.25 -15.26
N THR A 176 -15.30 4.32 -13.94
CA THR A 176 -16.37 4.46 -12.93
C THR A 176 -16.40 5.79 -12.17
N PHE A 177 -15.43 6.69 -12.33
CA PHE A 177 -15.53 8.04 -11.77
C PHE A 177 -16.49 8.90 -12.61
N LYS A 178 -17.80 8.72 -12.40
CA LYS A 178 -18.79 9.72 -12.83
C LYS A 178 -18.58 10.97 -11.99
N HIS A 179 -18.06 12.02 -12.63
CA HIS A 179 -18.13 13.38 -12.12
C HIS A 179 -19.56 13.68 -11.65
N SER A 180 -19.77 13.78 -10.33
CA SER A 180 -20.87 14.58 -9.80
C SER A 180 -20.41 16.04 -9.81
N ALA A 181 -20.29 16.61 -11.02
CA ALA A 181 -20.29 18.05 -11.19
C ALA A 181 -21.75 18.49 -11.14
N SER A 182 -22.26 18.76 -9.93
CA SER A 182 -23.46 19.56 -9.77
C SER A 182 -23.04 21.03 -9.76
N LEU A 183 -23.52 21.73 -10.79
CA LEU A 183 -23.52 23.18 -10.98
C LEU A 183 -24.02 23.94 -9.75
#